data_AF-A0A0C9XJS1-F1
#
_entry.id   AF-A0A0C9XJS1-F1
#
_cell.length_a   1.000
_cell.length_b   1.000
_cell.length_c   1.000
_cell.angle_alpha   90.00
_cell.angle_beta   90.00
_cell.angle_gamma   90.00
#
_symmetry.space_group_name_H-M   'P 1'
#
loop_
_entity.id
_entity.type
_entity.pdbx_description
1 polymer ?
#
loop_
_entity_poly.entity_id
_entity_poly.type
_entity_poly.pdbx_seq_one_letter_code
_entity_poly.pdbx_strand_id
1 'polypeptide(L)'
;MDGSNHVERVVREPIPIEFPQSLYDTEICVGVPLPFFLTRNFRSLVDEASTLPTVKSNPVRREIKGTYILNLEKLSVCFGKELTLTCSQWSEAAANMWSFQISRDKLGSEGEHATWFEKHFNFFNMLNKRDELYDAWKVMELEFRQDHRSCHLKFSATDYDKALGLTEESHKLRKEFQEFVNSSQTVVGRSGPSSRGSVAPFSQRVLP
;
A
#
# COMPACT_ATOMS: atom_id res chain seq x y z
N MET A 1 0.91 -2.54 35.55
CA MET A 1 2.15 -3.28 35.24
C MET A 1 3.04 -3.23 36.47
N ASP A 2 3.64 -4.35 36.88
CA ASP A 2 4.48 -4.49 38.07
C ASP A 2 5.99 -4.43 37.76
N GLY A 3 6.35 -4.15 36.50
CA GLY A 3 7.73 -3.95 36.05
C GLY A 3 8.55 -5.25 35.90
N SER A 4 7.94 -6.42 36.13
CA SER A 4 8.59 -7.72 36.00
C SER A 4 9.11 -8.05 34.60
N ASN A 5 8.55 -7.40 33.57
CA ASN A 5 8.92 -7.57 32.17
C ASN A 5 9.79 -6.43 31.61
N HIS A 6 10.33 -5.54 32.45
CA HIS A 6 11.23 -4.50 31.96
C HIS A 6 12.52 -5.13 31.44
N VAL A 7 12.87 -4.78 30.20
CA VAL A 7 14.15 -5.17 29.57
C VAL A 7 15.00 -3.93 29.32
N GLU A 8 16.31 -4.06 29.49
CA GLU A 8 17.24 -2.99 29.17
C GLU A 8 17.23 -2.72 27.66
N ARG A 9 17.18 -1.44 27.29
CA ARG A 9 17.29 -1.04 25.90
C ARG A 9 18.76 -1.11 25.47
N VAL A 10 19.10 -2.08 24.64
CA VAL A 10 20.40 -2.14 23.98
C VAL A 10 20.43 -1.16 22.81
N VAL A 11 21.33 -0.17 22.88
CA VAL A 11 21.46 0.84 21.82
C VAL A 11 22.03 0.14 20.57
N ARG A 12 21.39 0.37 19.41
CA ARG A 12 21.67 -0.22 18.08
C ARG A 12 21.08 -1.61 17.81
N GLU A 13 20.42 -2.23 18.79
CA GLU A 13 19.62 -3.41 18.50
C GLU A 13 18.21 -3.02 18.05
N PRO A 14 17.64 -3.73 17.05
CA PRO A 14 16.23 -3.57 16.71
C PRO A 14 15.37 -3.91 17.92
N ILE A 15 14.44 -3.03 18.26
CA ILE A 15 13.44 -3.32 19.30
C ILE A 15 12.56 -4.45 18.75
N PRO A 16 12.38 -5.58 19.47
CA PRO A 16 11.46 -6.63 19.05
C PRO A 16 10.07 -6.04 18.79
N ILE A 17 9.51 -6.35 17.62
CA ILE A 17 8.16 -5.90 17.28
C ILE A 17 7.17 -6.83 17.96
N GLU A 18 6.49 -6.32 18.98
CA GLU A 18 5.33 -6.99 19.55
C GLU A 18 4.06 -6.52 18.83
N PHE A 19 3.30 -7.49 18.29
CA PHE A 19 2.04 -7.19 17.62
C PHE A 19 0.91 -7.19 18.66
N PRO A 20 0.06 -6.14 18.71
CA PRO A 20 -1.03 -6.07 19.66
C PRO A 20 -2.14 -7.08 19.29
N GLN A 21 -2.82 -7.63 20.30
CA GLN A 21 -3.90 -8.62 20.10
C GLN A 21 -5.00 -8.12 19.15
N SER A 22 -5.30 -6.81 19.20
CA SER A 22 -6.29 -6.17 18.31
C SER A 22 -5.95 -6.35 16.83
N LEU A 23 -4.67 -6.47 16.45
CA LEU A 23 -4.23 -6.72 15.09
C LEU A 23 -4.58 -8.16 14.64
N TYR A 24 -4.37 -9.14 15.53
CA TYR A 24 -4.74 -10.54 15.28
C TYR A 24 -6.24 -10.71 15.12
N ASP A 25 -7.02 -10.15 16.05
CA ASP A 25 -8.48 -10.22 16.04
C ASP A 25 -9.05 -9.58 14.76
N THR A 26 -8.44 -8.48 14.33
CA THR A 26 -8.80 -7.80 13.08
C THR A 26 -8.49 -8.65 11.86
N GLU A 27 -7.27 -9.18 11.74
CA GLU A 27 -6.82 -9.94 10.56
C GLU A 27 -7.66 -11.21 10.30
N ILE A 28 -8.15 -11.83 11.37
CA ILE A 28 -9.09 -12.97 11.31
C ILE A 28 -10.40 -12.56 10.60
N CYS A 29 -10.88 -11.34 10.84
CA CYS A 29 -12.16 -10.86 10.31
C CYS A 29 -12.00 -10.17 8.94
N VAL A 30 -11.00 -9.31 8.80
CA VAL A 30 -10.79 -8.40 7.65
C VAL A 30 -9.30 -8.16 7.45
N GLY A 31 -8.88 -7.98 6.19
CA GLY A 31 -7.47 -7.98 5.84
C GLY A 31 -6.88 -6.66 6.27
N VAL A 32 -5.89 -6.72 7.14
CA VAL A 32 -5.19 -5.55 7.63
C VAL A 32 -4.36 -4.99 6.47
N PRO A 33 -4.55 -3.70 6.11
CA PRO A 33 -3.81 -3.10 5.01
C PRO A 33 -2.32 -3.07 5.28
N LEU A 34 -1.50 -3.23 4.24
CA LEU A 34 -0.05 -3.22 4.37
C LEU A 34 0.52 -1.98 5.11
N PRO A 35 0.01 -0.74 4.92
CA PRO A 35 0.48 0.41 5.69
C PRO A 35 0.39 0.29 7.22
N PHE A 36 -0.51 -0.53 7.77
CA PHE A 36 -0.61 -0.75 9.21
C PHE A 36 0.64 -1.42 9.77
N PHE A 37 1.42 -2.09 8.92
CA PHE A 37 2.65 -2.77 9.28
C PHE A 37 3.90 -1.86 9.28
N LEU A 38 3.73 -0.54 9.16
CA LEU A 38 4.83 0.39 9.40
C LEU A 38 5.16 0.45 10.90
N THR A 39 6.45 0.50 11.25
CA THR A 39 6.92 0.52 12.65
C THR A 39 6.33 1.70 13.42
N ARG A 40 6.17 2.86 12.75
CA ARG A 40 5.54 4.04 13.35
C ARG A 40 4.08 3.80 13.74
N ASN A 41 3.35 3.01 12.94
CA ASN A 41 1.94 2.72 13.16
C ASN A 41 1.76 1.68 14.27
N PHE A 42 2.69 0.73 14.44
CA PHE A 42 2.67 -0.18 15.59
C PHE A 42 2.78 0.53 16.93
N ARG A 43 3.64 1.54 17.04
CA ARG A 43 3.72 2.36 18.26
C ARG A 43 2.38 2.98 18.60
N SER A 44 1.69 3.54 17.60
CA SER A 44 0.34 4.08 17.81
C SER A 44 -0.64 2.99 18.23
N LEU A 45 -0.56 1.79 17.64
CA LEU A 45 -1.44 0.67 18.02
C LEU A 45 -1.23 0.19 19.46
N VAL A 46 -0.01 0.30 19.99
CA VAL A 46 0.35 -0.10 21.36
C VAL A 46 0.07 1.03 22.36
N ASP A 47 0.59 2.23 22.09
CA ASP A 47 0.55 3.36 23.01
C ASP A 47 -0.86 3.94 23.15
N GLU A 48 -1.64 3.93 22.06
CA GLU A 48 -2.98 4.54 22.01
C GLU A 48 -4.11 3.49 22.05
N ALA A 49 -3.79 2.23 22.36
CA ALA A 49 -4.67 1.07 22.24
C ALA A 49 -6.11 1.27 22.76
N SER A 50 -6.26 1.98 23.89
CA SER A 50 -7.56 2.23 24.54
C SER A 50 -8.45 3.26 23.83
N THR A 51 -7.85 4.09 22.98
CA THR A 51 -8.53 5.18 22.27
C THR A 51 -8.71 4.92 20.77
N LEU A 52 -8.11 3.83 20.26
CA LEU A 52 -8.22 3.48 18.86
C LEU A 52 -9.69 3.25 18.48
N PRO A 53 -10.12 3.77 17.32
CA PRO A 53 -11.46 3.51 16.84
C PRO A 53 -11.62 2.02 16.54
N THR A 54 -12.62 1.42 17.15
CA THR A 54 -13.00 0.01 16.95
C THR A 54 -14.38 -0.09 16.35
N VAL A 55 -14.68 -1.24 15.75
CA VAL A 55 -16.01 -1.58 15.22
C VAL A 55 -16.32 -3.01 15.60
N LYS A 56 -17.60 -3.31 15.83
CA LYS A 56 -18.05 -4.68 16.08
C LYS A 56 -18.05 -5.45 14.77
N SER A 57 -17.27 -6.51 14.68
CA SER A 57 -17.24 -7.40 13.53
C SER A 57 -18.53 -8.23 13.45
N ASN A 58 -18.82 -8.75 12.26
CA ASN A 58 -19.80 -9.83 12.14
C ASN A 58 -19.21 -11.10 12.78
N PRO A 59 -20.03 -11.94 13.44
CA PRO A 59 -19.54 -13.18 14.01
C PRO A 59 -18.83 -14.03 12.94
N VAL A 60 -17.63 -14.51 13.27
CA VAL A 60 -16.93 -15.47 12.42
C VAL A 60 -17.71 -16.78 12.43
N ARG A 61 -17.62 -17.58 11.35
CA ARG A 61 -18.36 -18.84 11.24
C ARG A 61 -18.18 -19.69 12.50
N ARG A 62 -19.29 -19.99 13.19
CA ARG A 62 -19.42 -20.74 14.47
C ARG A 62 -19.42 -19.90 15.76
N GLU A 63 -19.22 -18.59 15.68
CA GLU A 63 -19.36 -17.70 16.84
C GLU A 63 -20.77 -17.09 16.94
N ILE A 64 -21.26 -16.92 18.17
CA ILE A 64 -22.61 -16.38 18.43
C ILE A 64 -22.57 -14.85 18.57
N LYS A 65 -21.39 -14.27 18.85
CA LYS A 65 -21.21 -12.84 19.07
C LYS A 65 -20.05 -12.33 18.22
N GLY A 66 -20.24 -11.15 17.62
CA GLY A 66 -19.17 -10.41 16.97
C GLY A 66 -18.19 -9.83 17.97
N THR A 67 -16.91 -9.79 17.58
CA THR A 67 -15.78 -9.28 18.38
C THR A 67 -15.50 -7.83 18.00
N TYR A 68 -14.95 -7.04 18.91
CA TYR A 68 -14.50 -5.69 18.57
C TYR A 68 -13.13 -5.76 17.89
N ILE A 69 -13.05 -5.23 16.68
CA ILE A 69 -11.83 -5.18 15.87
C ILE A 69 -11.48 -3.73 15.56
N LEU A 70 -10.27 -3.49 15.04
CA LEU A 70 -9.84 -2.17 14.61
C LEU A 70 -10.73 -1.66 13.47
N ASN A 71 -11.14 -0.39 13.56
CA ASN A 71 -11.84 0.28 12.46
C ASN A 71 -10.83 0.73 11.41
N LEU A 72 -10.56 -0.15 10.45
CA LEU A 72 -9.56 0.07 9.40
C LEU A 72 -9.85 1.33 8.57
N GLU A 73 -11.12 1.63 8.28
CA GLU A 73 -11.49 2.81 7.48
C GLU A 73 -11.09 4.11 8.19
N LYS A 74 -11.40 4.23 9.48
CA LYS A 74 -11.03 5.40 10.29
C LYS A 74 -9.52 5.50 10.49
N LEU A 75 -8.87 4.37 10.79
CA LEU A 75 -7.41 4.34 11.03
C LEU A 75 -6.61 4.60 9.76
N SER A 76 -7.10 4.22 8.59
CA SER A 76 -6.46 4.49 7.30
C SER A 76 -6.27 5.97 7.00
N VAL A 77 -7.01 6.87 7.66
CA VAL A 77 -6.78 8.32 7.55
C VAL A 77 -5.40 8.70 8.08
N CYS A 78 -4.95 8.07 9.17
CA CYS A 78 -3.66 8.34 9.80
C CYS A 78 -2.57 7.36 9.34
N PHE A 79 -2.93 6.09 9.14
CA PHE A 79 -1.96 5.03 8.88
C PHE A 79 -1.63 4.87 7.40
N GLY A 80 -2.54 5.30 6.52
CA GLY A 80 -2.48 5.10 5.09
C GLY A 80 -3.46 4.04 4.58
N LYS A 81 -3.69 4.06 3.27
CA LYS A 81 -4.50 3.08 2.54
C LYS A 81 -3.58 2.18 1.71
N GLU A 82 -4.12 1.06 1.22
CA GLU A 82 -3.39 0.27 0.22
C GLU A 82 -2.90 1.17 -0.92
N LEU A 83 -1.73 0.82 -1.48
CA LEU A 83 -1.06 1.54 -2.59
C LEU A 83 -0.53 2.95 -2.26
N THR A 84 -0.63 3.44 -1.02
CA THR A 84 -0.10 4.78 -0.63
C THR A 84 1.35 4.78 -0.16
N LEU A 85 1.97 3.60 -0.02
CA LEU A 85 3.36 3.50 0.45
C LEU A 85 4.34 3.90 -0.66
N THR A 86 5.52 4.39 -0.27
CA THR A 86 6.70 4.39 -1.14
C THR A 86 7.31 2.99 -1.21
N CYS A 87 8.20 2.72 -2.19
CA CYS A 87 8.88 1.42 -2.28
C CYS A 87 9.66 1.07 -0.98
N SER A 88 10.32 2.05 -0.36
CA SER A 88 11.04 1.86 0.90
C SER A 88 10.11 1.53 2.07
N GLN A 89 8.98 2.24 2.19
CA GLN A 89 7.95 1.96 3.19
C GLN A 89 7.29 0.61 2.95
N TRP A 90 7.10 0.21 1.69
CA TRP A 90 6.61 -1.10 1.34
C TRP A 90 7.56 -2.19 1.82
N SER A 91 8.88 -2.05 1.63
CA SER A 91 9.85 -3.06 2.11
C SER A 91 9.81 -3.21 3.64
N GLU A 92 9.70 -2.10 4.38
CA GLU A 92 9.53 -2.13 5.83
C GLU A 92 8.23 -2.85 6.22
N ALA A 93 7.11 -2.43 5.64
CA ALA A 93 5.80 -2.99 5.94
C ALA A 93 5.69 -4.48 5.56
N ALA A 94 6.30 -4.89 4.44
CA ALA A 94 6.36 -6.27 3.98
C ALA A 94 7.12 -7.17 4.96
N ALA A 95 8.30 -6.71 5.43
CA ALA A 95 9.06 -7.45 6.43
C ALA A 95 8.26 -7.63 7.73
N ASN A 96 7.64 -6.56 8.20
CA ASN A 96 6.83 -6.57 9.41
C ASN A 96 5.56 -7.41 9.26
N MET A 97 4.89 -7.36 8.11
CA MET A 97 3.74 -8.21 7.82
C MET A 97 4.15 -9.68 7.78
N TRP A 98 5.28 -10.02 7.18
CA TRP A 98 5.79 -11.38 7.21
C TRP A 98 6.06 -11.87 8.65
N SER A 99 6.72 -11.06 9.48
CA SER A 99 6.91 -11.38 10.91
C SER A 99 5.60 -11.60 11.66
N PHE A 100 4.56 -10.82 11.33
CA PHE A 100 3.21 -11.03 11.89
C PHE A 100 2.58 -12.33 11.41
N GLN A 101 2.77 -12.71 10.16
CA GLN A 101 2.22 -13.97 9.64
C GLN A 101 2.94 -15.18 10.24
N ILE A 102 4.24 -15.07 10.52
CA ILE A 102 5.00 -16.05 11.32
C ILE A 102 4.35 -16.24 12.70
N SER A 103 4.02 -15.16 13.40
CA SER A 103 3.43 -15.27 14.75
C SER A 103 1.99 -15.80 14.74
N ARG A 104 1.30 -15.73 13.60
CA ARG A 104 -0.04 -16.32 13.40
C ARG A 104 0.00 -17.82 13.09
N ASP A 105 1.07 -18.29 12.47
CA ASP A 105 1.19 -19.68 12.08
C ASP A 105 1.60 -20.58 13.26
N LYS A 106 0.94 -21.73 13.38
CA LYS A 106 1.22 -22.72 14.44
C LYS A 106 2.64 -23.27 14.39
N LEU A 107 3.21 -23.34 13.19
CA LEU A 107 4.57 -23.81 12.94
C LEU A 107 5.57 -22.64 12.80
N GLY A 108 5.17 -21.41 13.17
CA GLY A 108 6.01 -20.24 13.04
C GLY A 108 6.45 -20.01 11.60
N SER A 109 7.76 -19.89 11.39
CA SER A 109 8.36 -19.64 10.07
C SER A 109 8.19 -20.78 9.08
N GLU A 110 7.97 -22.00 9.56
CA GLU A 110 7.73 -23.18 8.72
C GLU A 110 6.25 -23.37 8.36
N GLY A 111 5.38 -22.45 8.79
CA GLY A 111 3.96 -22.47 8.47
C GLY A 111 3.68 -22.15 7.00
N GLU A 112 2.52 -22.61 6.52
CA GLU A 112 2.11 -22.42 5.12
C GLU A 112 1.87 -20.94 4.77
N HIS A 113 1.32 -20.15 5.69
CA HIS A 113 1.12 -18.71 5.47
C HIS A 113 2.46 -17.97 5.53
N ALA A 114 3.29 -18.22 6.53
CA ALA A 114 4.62 -17.63 6.66
C ALA A 114 5.47 -17.88 5.41
N THR A 115 5.47 -19.13 4.91
CA THR A 115 6.19 -19.51 3.69
C THR A 115 5.62 -18.81 2.44
N TRP A 116 4.31 -18.64 2.36
CA TRP A 116 3.70 -17.92 1.23
C TRP A 116 4.12 -16.45 1.23
N PHE A 117 4.01 -15.77 2.37
CA PHE A 117 4.38 -14.35 2.50
C PHE A 117 5.87 -14.13 2.28
N GLU A 118 6.72 -15.03 2.76
CA GLU A 118 8.16 -15.01 2.47
C GLU A 118 8.41 -15.02 0.96
N LYS A 119 7.87 -16.01 0.25
CA LYS A 119 8.06 -16.16 -1.21
C LYS A 119 7.47 -14.98 -1.98
N HIS A 120 6.27 -14.54 -1.60
CA HIS A 120 5.58 -13.41 -2.20
C HIS A 120 6.40 -12.12 -2.10
N PHE A 121 6.82 -11.72 -0.90
CA PHE A 121 7.59 -10.48 -0.73
C PHE A 121 9.01 -10.61 -1.29
N ASN A 122 9.65 -11.77 -1.19
CA ASN A 122 10.98 -11.99 -1.76
C ASN A 122 10.99 -11.87 -3.28
N PHE A 123 9.93 -12.31 -3.97
CA PHE A 123 9.80 -12.11 -5.42
C PHE A 123 9.97 -10.63 -5.79
N PHE A 124 9.20 -9.73 -5.15
CA PHE A 124 9.26 -8.30 -5.42
C PHE A 124 10.58 -7.65 -4.95
N ASN A 125 11.13 -8.11 -3.83
CA ASN A 125 12.43 -7.63 -3.34
C ASN A 125 13.60 -7.97 -4.28
N MET A 126 13.50 -9.06 -5.04
CA MET A 126 14.53 -9.52 -5.98
C MET A 126 14.36 -8.97 -7.39
N LEU A 127 13.35 -8.12 -7.65
CA LEU A 127 13.16 -7.54 -8.98
C LEU A 127 14.30 -6.60 -9.36
N ASN A 128 14.76 -6.75 -10.61
CA ASN A 128 15.62 -5.75 -11.23
C ASN A 128 14.84 -4.44 -11.36
N LYS A 129 15.48 -3.31 -11.02
CA LYS A 129 14.83 -1.98 -11.06
C LYS A 129 13.56 -1.89 -10.20
N ARG A 130 13.50 -2.66 -9.10
CA ARG A 130 12.38 -2.70 -8.15
C ARG A 130 11.80 -1.31 -7.86
N ASP A 131 12.66 -0.37 -7.51
CA ASP A 131 12.26 0.97 -7.10
C ASP A 131 11.73 1.81 -8.28
N GLU A 132 12.32 1.67 -9.48
CA GLU A 132 11.88 2.38 -10.69
C GLU A 132 10.51 1.89 -11.19
N LEU A 133 10.24 0.59 -11.02
CA LEU A 133 9.01 -0.05 -11.47
C LEU A 133 7.95 -0.15 -10.37
N TYR A 134 8.19 0.45 -9.19
CA TYR A 134 7.32 0.32 -8.03
C TYR A 134 5.85 0.64 -8.34
N ASP A 135 5.60 1.75 -9.03
CA ASP A 135 4.24 2.16 -9.38
C ASP A 135 3.57 1.21 -10.40
N ALA A 136 4.36 0.45 -11.16
CA ALA A 136 3.85 -0.57 -12.06
C ALA A 136 3.38 -1.80 -11.28
N TRP A 137 4.23 -2.37 -10.42
CA TRP A 137 3.97 -3.68 -9.81
C TRP A 137 3.22 -3.64 -8.48
N LYS A 138 3.15 -2.50 -7.77
CA LYS A 138 2.49 -2.43 -6.44
C LYS A 138 1.00 -2.80 -6.46
N VAL A 139 0.32 -2.61 -7.58
CA VAL A 139 -1.09 -3.00 -7.75
C VAL A 139 -1.20 -4.53 -7.87
N MET A 140 -0.33 -5.14 -8.67
CA MET A 140 -0.23 -6.58 -8.82
C MET A 140 0.11 -7.28 -7.50
N GLU A 141 1.03 -6.72 -6.71
CA GLU A 141 1.35 -7.22 -5.35
C GLU A 141 0.09 -7.30 -4.49
N LEU A 142 -0.69 -6.21 -4.44
CA LEU A 142 -1.91 -6.13 -3.65
C LEU A 142 -2.94 -7.18 -4.09
N GLU A 143 -3.15 -7.32 -5.40
CA GLU A 143 -4.09 -8.30 -5.97
C GLU A 143 -3.73 -9.72 -5.51
N PHE A 144 -2.47 -10.12 -5.64
CA PHE A 144 -2.02 -11.45 -5.22
C PHE A 144 -2.17 -11.70 -3.72
N ARG A 145 -1.96 -10.67 -2.90
CA ARG A 145 -2.16 -10.75 -1.45
C ARG A 145 -3.64 -10.89 -1.10
N GLN A 146 -4.53 -10.20 -1.82
CA GLN A 146 -5.98 -10.34 -1.67
C GLN A 146 -6.50 -11.71 -2.16
N ASP A 147 -5.96 -12.22 -3.26
CA ASP A 147 -6.31 -13.53 -3.81
C ASP A 147 -5.86 -14.67 -2.91
N HIS A 148 -4.64 -14.60 -2.37
CA HIS A 148 -4.17 -15.56 -1.37
C HIS A 148 -5.08 -15.58 -0.15
N ARG A 149 -5.51 -14.41 0.33
CA ARG A 149 -6.41 -14.29 1.48
C ARG A 149 -7.81 -14.85 1.20
N SER A 150 -8.35 -14.61 0.00
CA SER A 150 -9.73 -14.96 -0.34
C SER A 150 -9.88 -16.40 -0.80
N CYS A 151 -8.86 -16.93 -1.48
CA CYS A 151 -8.91 -18.21 -2.19
C CYS A 151 -7.85 -19.22 -1.70
N HIS A 152 -7.01 -18.86 -0.72
CA HIS A 152 -5.92 -19.70 -0.21
C HIS A 152 -4.96 -20.19 -1.31
N LEU A 153 -4.69 -19.33 -2.29
CA LEU A 153 -3.82 -19.68 -3.42
C LEU A 153 -2.38 -19.90 -2.95
N LYS A 154 -1.73 -20.92 -3.52
CA LYS A 154 -0.30 -21.18 -3.30
C LYS A 154 0.54 -20.23 -4.15
N PHE A 155 1.76 -19.97 -3.70
CA PHE A 155 2.74 -19.21 -4.47
C PHE A 155 3.18 -20.00 -5.71
N SER A 156 3.26 -19.32 -6.85
CA SER A 156 3.71 -19.87 -8.13
C SER A 156 4.62 -18.86 -8.81
N ALA A 157 5.93 -19.12 -8.85
CA ALA A 157 6.90 -18.22 -9.47
C ALA A 157 6.55 -17.95 -10.94
N THR A 158 6.12 -18.98 -11.67
CA THR A 158 5.74 -18.89 -13.08
C THR A 158 4.56 -17.95 -13.31
N ASP A 159 3.57 -17.92 -12.41
CA ASP A 159 2.42 -17.01 -12.57
C ASP A 159 2.79 -15.57 -12.19
N TYR A 160 3.70 -15.40 -11.23
CA TYR A 160 4.26 -14.09 -10.90
C TYR A 160 5.07 -13.53 -12.05
N ASP A 161 5.94 -14.33 -12.68
CA ASP A 161 6.73 -13.90 -13.84
C ASP A 161 5.83 -13.45 -15.01
N LYS A 162 4.77 -14.22 -15.31
CA LYS A 162 3.80 -13.86 -16.36
C LYS A 162 3.09 -12.54 -16.05
N ALA A 163 2.58 -12.41 -14.82
CA ALA A 163 1.85 -11.21 -14.40
C ALA A 163 2.77 -9.98 -14.35
N LEU A 164 4.04 -10.15 -13.96
CA LEU A 164 5.04 -9.09 -14.01
C LEU A 164 5.28 -8.65 -15.45
N GLY A 165 5.49 -9.57 -16.38
CA GLY A 165 5.67 -9.26 -17.80
C GLY A 165 4.50 -8.43 -18.36
N LEU A 166 3.25 -8.84 -18.07
CA LEU A 166 2.05 -8.10 -18.48
C LEU A 166 1.99 -6.70 -17.83
N THR A 167 2.42 -6.59 -16.58
CA THR A 167 2.44 -5.33 -15.83
C THR A 167 3.48 -4.36 -16.40
N GLU A 168 4.67 -4.84 -16.72
CA GLU A 168 5.76 -4.06 -17.33
C GLU A 168 5.38 -3.56 -18.72
N GLU A 169 4.80 -4.43 -19.56
CA GLU A 169 4.30 -4.07 -20.89
C GLU A 169 3.19 -2.99 -20.80
N SER A 170 2.23 -3.20 -19.89
CA SER A 170 1.14 -2.25 -19.66
C SER A 170 1.64 -0.90 -19.13
N HIS A 171 2.69 -0.90 -18.32
CA HIS A 171 3.32 0.31 -17.82
C HIS A 171 4.07 1.04 -18.93
N LYS A 172 4.83 0.31 -19.77
CA LYS A 172 5.52 0.87 -20.93
C LYS A 172 4.55 1.55 -21.89
N LEU A 173 3.46 0.87 -22.25
CA LEU A 173 2.41 1.42 -23.13
C LEU A 173 1.77 2.70 -22.54
N ARG A 174 1.48 2.70 -21.23
CA ARG A 174 0.95 3.89 -20.55
C ARG A 174 1.92 5.08 -20.61
N LYS A 175 3.21 4.81 -20.41
CA LYS A 175 4.26 5.84 -20.49
C LYS A 175 4.39 6.41 -21.90
N GLU A 176 4.47 5.55 -22.92
CA GLU A 176 4.54 5.98 -24.33
C GLU A 176 3.30 6.80 -24.73
N PHE A 177 2.11 6.37 -24.32
CA PHE A 177 0.88 7.12 -24.56
C PHE A 177 0.89 8.50 -23.90
N GLN A 178 1.34 8.59 -22.64
CA GLN A 178 1.45 9.86 -21.93
C GLN A 178 2.45 10.81 -22.60
N GLU A 179 3.60 10.30 -23.04
CA GLU A 179 4.62 11.06 -23.77
C GLU A 179 4.09 11.59 -25.12
N PHE A 180 3.32 10.77 -25.85
CA PHE A 180 2.65 11.17 -27.09
C PHE A 180 1.63 12.29 -26.87
N VAL A 181 0.79 12.17 -25.84
CA VAL A 181 -0.22 13.18 -25.47
C VAL A 181 0.46 14.50 -25.09
N ASN A 182 1.52 14.45 -24.26
CA ASN A 182 2.26 15.63 -23.83
C ASN A 182 2.97 16.33 -25.01
N SER A 183 3.52 15.55 -25.94
CA SER A 183 4.16 16.08 -27.15
C SER A 183 3.15 16.76 -28.08
N SER A 184 1.93 16.25 -28.15
CA SER A 184 0.87 16.84 -28.99
C SER A 184 0.34 18.17 -28.43
N GLN A 185 0.25 18.32 -27.10
CA GLN A 185 -0.20 19.56 -26.46
C GLN A 185 0.84 20.69 -26.52
N THR A 186 2.13 20.37 -26.46
CA THR A 186 3.22 21.37 -26.57
C THR A 186 3.33 21.99 -27.97
N VAL A 187 2.91 21.28 -29.03
CA VAL A 187 2.87 21.82 -30.40
C VAL A 187 1.72 22.81 -30.59
N VAL A 188 0.56 22.59 -29.96
CA VAL A 188 -0.60 23.47 -30.08
C VAL A 188 -0.43 24.78 -29.29
N GLY A 189 0.30 24.76 -28.16
CA GLY A 189 0.57 25.95 -27.34
C GLY A 189 1.50 27.01 -27.97
N ARG A 190 2.16 26.70 -29.10
CA ARG A 190 3.12 27.59 -29.76
C ARG A 190 2.57 28.34 -30.99
N SER A 191 1.30 28.14 -31.32
CA SER A 191 0.62 28.77 -32.46
C SER A 191 -0.51 29.72 -32.02
N GLY A 192 -0.20 30.64 -31.09
CA GLY A 192 -1.01 31.84 -30.89
C GLY A 192 -0.68 32.88 -31.96
N PRO A 193 -1.66 33.38 -32.74
CA PRO A 193 -1.37 34.33 -33.80
C PRO A 193 -0.93 35.67 -33.21
N SER A 194 0.33 36.03 -33.48
CA SER A 194 0.81 37.41 -33.38
C SER A 194 0.10 38.25 -34.43
N SER A 195 -0.86 39.08 -34.01
CA SER A 195 -1.41 40.15 -34.84
C SER A 195 -1.21 41.48 -34.13
N ARG A 196 -0.03 42.04 -34.37
CA ARG A 196 0.30 43.45 -34.18
C ARG A 196 -0.29 44.19 -35.38
N GLY A 197 -1.32 45.00 -35.17
CA GLY A 197 -1.99 45.76 -36.23
C GLY A 197 -2.63 47.03 -35.69
N SER A 198 -1.78 48.03 -35.46
CA SER A 198 -2.16 49.41 -35.17
C SER A 198 -2.73 50.07 -36.43
N VAL A 199 -3.98 50.56 -36.42
CA VAL A 199 -4.43 51.76 -37.15
C VAL A 199 -5.72 52.31 -36.50
N ALA A 200 -5.66 53.51 -35.92
CA ALA A 200 -6.78 54.46 -35.90
C ALA A 200 -6.61 55.38 -37.13
N PRO A 201 -7.69 55.90 -37.77
CA PRO A 201 -8.23 57.21 -37.36
C PRO A 201 -9.74 57.47 -37.66
N PHE A 202 -10.32 58.49 -36.97
CA PHE A 202 -11.33 59.51 -37.38
C PHE A 202 -12.61 59.09 -38.19
N SER A 203 -13.77 59.75 -38.18
CA SER A 203 -14.49 60.78 -37.41
C SER A 203 -15.83 61.03 -38.15
N GLN A 204 -16.80 61.65 -37.45
CA GLN A 204 -18.04 62.30 -37.92
C GLN A 204 -19.27 61.46 -38.31
N ARG A 205 -20.37 61.66 -37.57
CA ARG A 205 -21.58 62.33 -38.13
C ARG A 205 -22.46 62.96 -37.05
N VAL A 206 -22.92 64.16 -37.39
CA VAL A 206 -23.79 65.08 -36.66
C VAL A 206 -25.21 64.97 -37.23
N LEU A 207 -26.22 64.84 -36.34
CA LEU A 207 -27.63 65.34 -36.33
C LEU A 207 -28.53 65.17 -37.59
N PRO A 208 -29.88 65.31 -37.52
CA PRO A 208 -30.70 66.33 -36.82
C PRO A 208 -31.17 65.94 -35.42
#